data_AF-A0A932UBZ3-F1
#
_entry.id   AF-A0A932UBZ3-F1
#
_cell.length_a   1.000
_cell.length_b   1.000
_cell.length_c   1.000
_cell.angle_alpha   90.00
_cell.angle_beta   90.00
_cell.angle_gamma   90.00
#
_symmetry.space_group_name_H-M   'P 1'
#
loop_
_entity.id
_entity.type
_entity.pdbx_description
1 polymer ?
#
loop_
_entity_poly.entity_id
_entity_poly.type
_entity_poly.pdbx_seq_one_letter_code
_entity_poly.pdbx_strand_id
1 'polypeptide(L)'
;ADDIVISGEYSGYLLSAAAVAPGLPQVVRELLTIGTPTEMRRVPIPRELVGKRLAQLAAHLRQNNGSLLIGIITEDKGVSITDILTDDYSSIDEFIRRKFSEAGKGHLTSKLGSVRVIVNPSDDYEINDSDSAVVLSRERVAG
;
A
#
# COMPACT_ATOMS: atom_id res chain seq x y z
N ALA A 1 -11.00 4.38 4.51
CA ALA A 1 -11.33 3.02 4.94
C ALA A 1 -11.28 3.01 6.45
N ASP A 2 -12.28 2.42 7.12
CA ASP A 2 -12.25 2.20 8.57
C ASP A 2 -11.65 0.82 8.81
N ASP A 3 -10.35 0.77 9.08
CA ASP A 3 -9.69 -0.48 9.47
C ASP A 3 -10.01 -0.76 10.94
N ILE A 4 -10.78 -1.82 11.20
CA ILE A 4 -11.07 -2.29 12.54
C ILE A 4 -9.89 -3.16 12.99
N VAL A 5 -9.03 -2.61 13.85
CA VAL A 5 -7.95 -3.36 14.48
C VAL A 5 -8.49 -4.10 15.71
N ILE A 6 -8.48 -5.43 15.70
CA ILE A 6 -8.90 -6.24 16.84
C ILE A 6 -7.72 -6.43 17.79
N SER A 7 -7.87 -5.93 19.02
CA SER A 7 -6.88 -6.11 20.09
C SER A 7 -6.61 -7.61 20.34
N GLY A 8 -5.43 -8.09 19.96
CA GLY A 8 -4.97 -9.46 20.19
C GLY A 8 -4.46 -10.20 18.96
N GLU A 9 -4.81 -9.73 17.75
CA GLU A 9 -4.41 -10.38 16.48
C GLU A 9 -2.89 -10.51 16.33
N TYR A 10 -2.14 -9.51 16.82
CA TYR A 10 -0.69 -9.45 16.68
C TYR A 10 0.10 -10.06 17.85
N SER A 11 -0.57 -10.39 18.97
CA SER A 11 0.09 -10.84 20.20
C SER A 11 0.84 -12.17 20.01
N GLY A 12 0.26 -13.11 19.24
CA GLY A 12 0.90 -14.40 18.96
C GLY A 12 2.20 -14.27 18.16
N TYR A 13 2.24 -13.35 17.19
CA TYR A 13 3.43 -13.05 16.41
C TYR A 13 4.52 -12.42 17.28
N LEU A 14 4.16 -11.46 18.13
CA LEU A 14 5.10 -10.79 19.04
C LEU A 14 5.69 -11.75 20.08
N LEU A 15 4.88 -12.65 20.64
CA LEU A 15 5.34 -13.68 21.58
C LEU A 15 6.32 -14.66 20.91
N SER A 16 5.99 -15.11 19.70
CA SER A 16 6.86 -16.01 18.93
C SER A 16 8.18 -15.32 18.58
N ALA A 17 8.13 -14.05 18.17
CA ALA A 17 9.31 -13.23 17.90
C ALA A 17 10.19 -13.06 19.16
N ALA A 18 9.58 -12.82 20.33
CA ALA A 18 10.29 -12.67 21.60
C ALA A 18 11.07 -13.94 22.00
N ALA A 19 10.49 -15.12 21.74
CA ALA A 19 11.10 -16.41 22.05
C ALA A 19 12.30 -16.73 21.16
N VAL A 20 12.26 -16.32 19.89
CA VAL A 20 13.33 -16.59 18.90
C VAL A 20 14.43 -15.53 18.93
N ALA A 21 14.07 -14.25 19.11
CA ALA A 21 14.98 -13.12 19.04
C ALA A 21 14.65 -12.08 20.14
N PRO A 22 15.33 -12.16 21.30
CA PRO A 22 15.22 -11.13 22.32
C PRO A 22 15.53 -9.74 21.74
N GLY A 23 14.67 -8.76 22.02
CA GLY A 23 14.82 -7.39 21.49
C GLY A 23 13.93 -7.06 20.29
N LEU A 24 13.47 -8.06 19.52
CA LEU A 24 12.64 -7.81 18.33
C LEU A 24 11.27 -7.20 18.66
N PRO A 25 10.52 -7.64 19.70
CA PRO A 25 9.26 -7.00 20.08
C PRO A 25 9.44 -5.52 20.44
N GLN A 26 10.55 -5.15 21.07
CA GLN A 26 10.87 -3.77 21.41
C GLN A 26 11.05 -2.94 20.14
N VAL A 27 11.79 -3.44 19.15
CA VAL A 27 11.95 -2.77 17.85
C VAL A 27 10.59 -2.59 17.16
N VAL A 28 9.76 -3.63 17.11
CA VAL A 28 8.42 -3.53 16.51
C VAL A 28 7.57 -2.49 17.23
N ARG A 29 7.62 -2.42 18.56
CA ARG A 29 6.92 -1.39 19.33
C ARG A 29 7.40 0.01 18.95
N GLU A 30 8.70 0.25 18.87
CA GLU A 30 9.23 1.56 18.47
C GLU A 30 8.76 1.95 17.06
N LEU A 31 8.78 1.00 16.10
CA LEU A 31 8.31 1.23 14.73
C LEU A 31 6.82 1.59 14.62
N LEU A 32 6.00 1.07 15.54
CA LEU A 32 4.55 1.33 15.59
C LEU A 32 4.16 2.50 16.50
N THR A 33 5.12 3.06 17.25
CA THR A 33 4.86 4.20 18.15
C THR A 33 4.89 5.50 17.36
N ILE A 34 3.77 6.23 17.42
CA ILE A 34 3.59 7.54 16.79
C ILE A 34 4.18 8.63 17.68
N GLY A 35 4.69 9.72 17.09
CA GLY A 35 5.26 10.86 17.81
C GLY A 35 6.68 10.59 18.32
N THR A 36 7.36 9.59 17.75
CA THR A 36 8.79 9.36 18.01
C THR A 36 9.62 10.05 16.92
N PRO A 37 10.93 10.29 17.16
CA PRO A 37 11.80 10.87 16.13
C PRO A 37 11.93 10.02 14.87
N THR A 38 11.48 8.76 14.87
CA THR A 38 11.58 7.82 13.75
C THR A 38 10.25 7.11 13.53
N GLU A 39 9.54 7.50 12.47
CA GLU A 39 8.17 7.02 12.24
C GLU A 39 8.06 6.20 10.96
N MET A 40 7.28 5.12 11.04
CA MET A 40 6.83 4.40 9.86
C MET A 40 5.71 5.19 9.20
N ARG A 41 5.89 5.54 7.92
CA ARG A 41 4.93 6.34 7.16
C ARG A 41 4.68 5.73 5.80
N ARG A 42 3.43 5.85 5.35
CA ARG A 42 3.07 5.68 3.95
C ARG A 42 3.29 7.01 3.23
N VAL A 43 4.05 7.01 2.14
CA VAL A 43 4.32 8.20 1.33
C VAL A 43 3.99 7.94 -0.14
N PRO A 44 3.46 8.94 -0.86
CA PRO A 44 3.27 8.83 -2.30
C PRO A 44 4.62 8.72 -3.01
N ILE A 45 4.66 7.97 -4.11
CA ILE A 45 5.86 7.86 -4.93
C ILE A 45 5.88 9.02 -5.96
N PRO A 46 7.00 9.76 -6.11
CA PRO A 46 7.12 10.78 -7.14
C PRO A 46 6.80 10.22 -8.53
N ARG A 47 5.97 10.94 -9.31
CA ARG A 47 5.54 10.51 -10.65
C ARG A 47 6.71 10.22 -11.60
N GLU A 48 7.83 10.92 -11.42
CA GLU A 48 9.08 10.73 -12.19
C GLU A 48 9.79 9.39 -11.93
N LEU A 49 9.38 8.64 -10.90
CA LEU A 49 9.90 7.32 -10.56
C LEU A 49 8.94 6.20 -10.95
N VAL A 50 7.74 6.51 -11.42
CA VAL A 50 6.81 5.50 -11.97
C VAL A 50 7.43 4.90 -13.25
N GLY A 51 7.35 3.58 -13.38
CA GLY A 51 8.01 2.80 -14.42
C GLY A 51 9.51 2.59 -14.20
N LYS A 52 10.09 3.12 -13.11
CA LYS A 52 11.50 2.88 -12.76
C LYS A 52 11.62 1.74 -11.74
N ARG A 53 12.85 1.27 -11.57
CA ARG A 53 13.20 0.23 -10.60
C ARG A 53 13.17 0.74 -9.17
N LEU A 54 12.73 -0.11 -8.25
CA LEU A 54 12.67 0.16 -6.82
C LEU A 54 14.00 0.62 -6.23
N ALA A 55 15.13 0.09 -6.72
CA ALA A 55 16.47 0.53 -6.30
C ALA A 55 16.66 2.06 -6.43
N GLN A 56 16.08 2.66 -7.47
CA GLN A 56 16.17 4.10 -7.72
C GLN A 56 15.33 4.89 -6.71
N LEU A 57 14.15 4.37 -6.36
CA LEU A 57 13.31 4.94 -5.31
C LEU A 57 13.99 4.82 -3.94
N ALA A 58 14.56 3.67 -3.61
CA ALA A 58 15.30 3.46 -2.37
C ALA A 58 16.46 4.45 -2.24
N ALA A 59 17.24 4.64 -3.32
CA ALA A 59 18.31 5.63 -3.37
C ALA A 59 17.80 7.07 -3.20
N HIS A 60 16.75 7.44 -3.93
CA HIS A 60 16.14 8.78 -3.85
C HIS A 60 15.65 9.11 -2.42
N LEU A 61 14.92 8.18 -1.80
CA LEU A 61 14.46 8.33 -0.41
C LEU A 61 15.63 8.43 0.56
N ARG A 62 16.65 7.59 0.39
CA ARG A 62 17.82 7.65 1.27
C ARG A 62 18.55 8.98 1.18
N GLN A 63 18.72 9.52 -0.03
CA GLN A 63 19.49 10.75 -0.27
C GLN A 63 18.74 12.01 0.17
N ASN A 64 17.43 12.10 -0.11
CA ASN A 64 16.71 13.36 0.06
C ASN A 64 16.32 13.67 1.51
N ASN A 65 15.83 12.66 2.23
CA ASN A 65 15.30 12.85 3.59
C ASN A 65 15.87 11.83 4.58
N GLY A 66 16.79 10.97 4.15
CA GLY A 66 17.33 9.95 5.03
C GLY A 66 16.25 8.96 5.48
N SER A 67 15.32 8.62 4.60
CA SER A 67 14.29 7.60 4.83
C SER A 67 14.70 6.22 4.32
N LEU A 68 14.36 5.18 5.08
CA LEU A 68 14.62 3.78 4.74
C LEU A 68 13.36 3.22 4.11
N LEU A 69 13.46 2.69 2.88
CA LEU A 69 12.36 1.99 2.24
C LEU A 69 12.16 0.63 2.92
N ILE A 70 10.94 0.36 3.38
CA ILE A 70 10.54 -0.91 4.01
C ILE A 70 9.74 -1.77 3.03
N GLY A 71 8.86 -1.15 2.26
CA GLY A 71 7.92 -1.89 1.42
C GLY A 71 7.12 -1.02 0.46
N ILE A 72 6.27 -1.70 -0.30
CA ILE A 72 5.33 -1.09 -1.25
C ILE A 72 3.92 -1.56 -0.90
N ILE A 73 2.98 -0.62 -0.94
CA ILE A 73 1.54 -0.87 -0.87
C ILE A 73 0.97 -0.51 -2.23
N THR A 74 0.35 -1.48 -2.90
CA THR A 74 -0.36 -1.28 -4.16
C THR A 74 -1.86 -1.32 -3.89
N GLU A 75 -2.58 -0.28 -4.28
CA GLU A 75 -4.04 -0.26 -4.22
C GLU A 75 -4.62 -0.54 -5.60
N ASP A 76 -5.19 -1.73 -5.77
CA ASP A 76 -5.89 -2.06 -7.01
C ASP A 76 -7.28 -1.42 -6.97
N LYS A 77 -7.49 -0.39 -7.79
CA LYS A 77 -8.83 0.19 -7.96
C LYS A 77 -9.65 -0.84 -8.73
N GLY A 78 -10.46 -1.61 -8.02
CA GLY A 78 -11.40 -2.52 -8.65
C GLY A 78 -12.17 -1.77 -9.74
N VAL A 79 -12.04 -2.22 -10.99
CA VAL A 79 -12.67 -1.54 -12.13
C VAL A 79 -14.18 -1.56 -11.94
N SER A 80 -14.78 -0.40 -11.63
CA SER A 80 -16.23 -0.27 -11.59
C SER A 80 -16.77 -0.17 -13.02
N ILE A 81 -17.97 -0.69 -13.25
CA ILE A 81 -18.67 -0.50 -14.54
C ILE A 81 -18.79 0.99 -14.89
N THR A 82 -18.89 1.85 -13.87
CA THR A 82 -18.96 3.32 -14.05
C THR A 82 -17.66 3.91 -14.57
N ASP A 83 -16.52 3.24 -14.40
CA ASP A 83 -15.22 3.71 -14.89
C ASP A 83 -14.96 3.26 -16.34
N ILE A 84 -15.70 2.26 -16.83
CA ILE A 84 -15.65 1.75 -18.20
C ILE A 84 -16.64 2.50 -19.11
N LEU A 85 -17.76 2.96 -18.55
CA LEU A 85 -18.79 3.67 -19.30
C LEU A 85 -18.36 5.12 -19.53
N THR A 86 -18.14 5.48 -20.78
CA THR A 86 -17.88 6.87 -21.21
C THR A 86 -19.17 7.69 -21.12
N ASP A 87 -19.09 8.96 -20.70
CA ASP A 87 -20.25 9.87 -20.54
C ASP A 87 -21.05 10.13 -21.84
N ASP A 88 -20.56 9.66 -22.98
CA ASP A 88 -21.32 9.63 -24.22
C ASP A 88 -22.38 8.52 -24.13
N TYR A 89 -23.63 8.91 -23.87
CA TYR A 89 -24.84 8.08 -23.85
C TYR A 89 -25.05 7.32 -25.17
N SER A 90 -24.23 6.31 -25.42
CA SER A 90 -24.26 5.49 -26.61
C SER A 90 -25.20 4.31 -26.38
N SER A 91 -25.79 3.79 -27.46
CA SER A 91 -26.62 2.57 -27.43
C SER A 91 -25.82 1.33 -26.95
N ILE A 92 -24.48 1.42 -26.96
CA ILE A 92 -23.57 0.36 -26.51
C ILE A 92 -23.53 0.34 -24.98
N ASP A 93 -23.54 1.48 -24.31
CA ASP A 93 -23.51 1.60 -22.84
C ASP A 93 -24.76 1.00 -22.20
N GLU A 94 -25.93 1.22 -22.79
CA GLU A 94 -27.20 0.63 -22.34
C GLU A 94 -27.20 -0.89 -22.51
N PHE A 95 -26.65 -1.38 -23.63
CA PHE A 95 -26.46 -2.80 -23.88
C PHE A 95 -25.50 -3.45 -22.87
N ILE A 96 -24.39 -2.80 -22.56
CA ILE A 96 -23.42 -3.24 -21.54
C ILE A 96 -24.12 -3.30 -20.18
N ARG A 97 -24.75 -2.21 -19.71
CA ARG A 97 -25.47 -2.19 -18.41
C ARG A 97 -26.50 -3.31 -18.30
N ARG A 98 -27.26 -3.55 -19.37
CA ARG A 98 -28.25 -4.63 -19.42
C ARG A 98 -27.58 -6.00 -19.32
N LYS A 99 -26.53 -6.27 -20.11
CA LYS A 99 -25.80 -7.55 -20.07
C LYS A 99 -25.12 -7.83 -18.72
N PHE A 100 -24.59 -6.80 -18.08
CA PHE A 100 -24.01 -6.91 -16.74
C PHE A 100 -25.07 -7.12 -15.65
N SER A 101 -26.24 -6.50 -15.78
CA SER A 101 -27.37 -6.73 -14.86
C SER A 101 -27.96 -8.12 -15.01
N GLU A 102 -28.05 -8.63 -16.25
CA GLU A 102 -28.49 -9.99 -16.60
C GLU A 102 -27.53 -11.07 -16.06
N ALA A 103 -26.21 -10.79 -15.99
CA ALA A 103 -25.19 -11.72 -15.49
C ALA A 103 -25.20 -11.95 -13.96
N GLY A 104 -26.00 -11.19 -13.22
CA GLY A 104 -26.20 -11.37 -11.78
C GLY A 104 -25.11 -10.72 -10.92
N LYS A 105 -25.55 -9.95 -9.93
CA LYS A 105 -24.73 -9.23 -8.93
C LYS A 105 -23.82 -10.13 -8.06
N GLY A 106 -23.87 -11.45 -8.23
CA GLY A 106 -23.13 -12.43 -7.42
C GLY A 106 -21.68 -12.67 -7.87
N HIS A 107 -21.29 -12.25 -9.07
CA HIS A 107 -19.89 -12.36 -9.54
C HIS A 107 -19.07 -11.07 -9.34
N LEU A 108 -19.69 -10.01 -8.80
CA LEU A 108 -19.11 -8.66 -8.73
C LEU A 108 -18.68 -8.24 -7.31
N THR A 109 -19.03 -9.00 -6.28
CA THR A 109 -18.63 -8.69 -4.90
C THR A 109 -17.18 -9.06 -4.60
N SER A 110 -16.46 -9.71 -5.53
CA SER A 110 -15.07 -10.15 -5.35
C SER A 110 -14.01 -9.17 -5.90
N LYS A 111 -14.39 -8.02 -6.48
CA LYS A 111 -13.46 -6.93 -6.82
C LYS A 111 -13.68 -5.69 -5.95
N LEU A 112 -13.85 -5.89 -4.65
CA LEU A 112 -13.49 -4.85 -3.68
C LEU A 112 -12.00 -4.58 -3.89
N GLY A 113 -11.62 -3.32 -4.07
CA GLY A 113 -10.24 -2.94 -4.36
C GLY A 113 -9.27 -3.68 -3.44
N SER A 114 -8.34 -4.44 -4.02
CA SER A 114 -7.43 -5.25 -3.23
C SER A 114 -6.20 -4.42 -2.87
N VAL A 115 -5.92 -4.30 -1.57
CA VAL A 115 -4.66 -3.74 -1.08
C VAL A 115 -3.64 -4.88 -1.04
N ARG A 116 -2.54 -4.73 -1.78
CA ARG A 116 -1.41 -5.65 -1.75
C ARG A 116 -0.24 -4.98 -1.03
N VAL A 117 0.38 -5.69 -0.09
CA VAL A 117 1.55 -5.20 0.63
C VAL A 117 2.73 -6.13 0.34
N ILE A 118 3.87 -5.56 -0.06
CA ILE A 118 5.13 -6.27 -0.26
C ILE A 118 6.18 -5.64 0.65
N VAL A 119 6.61 -6.38 1.66
CA VAL A 119 7.73 -5.99 2.54
C VAL A 119 9.03 -6.47 1.91
N ASN A 120 10.06 -5.61 1.93
CA ASN A 120 11.35 -5.83 1.29
C ASN A 120 11.22 -6.29 -0.19
N PRO A 121 10.62 -5.46 -1.08
CA PRO A 121 10.49 -5.81 -2.48
C PRO A 121 11.87 -5.88 -3.14
N SER A 122 11.97 -6.63 -4.24
CA SER A 122 13.20 -6.72 -5.02
C SER A 122 13.60 -5.35 -5.57
N ASP A 123 14.90 -5.10 -5.65
CA ASP A 123 15.48 -3.90 -6.27
C ASP A 123 15.05 -3.72 -7.73
N ASP A 124 14.75 -4.82 -8.43
CA ASP A 124 14.27 -4.84 -9.80
C ASP A 124 12.75 -4.68 -9.96
N TYR A 125 12.01 -4.52 -8.86
CA TYR A 125 10.57 -4.26 -8.93
C TYR A 125 10.29 -2.96 -9.69
N GLU A 126 9.41 -3.02 -10.69
CA GLU A 126 8.97 -1.85 -11.45
C GLU A 126 7.82 -1.15 -10.73
N ILE A 127 7.99 0.14 -10.49
CA ILE A 127 7.05 0.96 -9.74
C ILE A 127 5.83 1.30 -10.60
N ASN A 128 4.65 1.10 -10.05
CA ASN A 128 3.38 1.46 -10.67
C ASN A 128 2.84 2.80 -10.16
N ASP A 129 1.83 3.33 -10.85
CA ASP A 129 1.16 4.59 -10.49
C ASP A 129 0.24 4.46 -9.26
N SER A 130 -0.24 3.24 -8.99
CA SER A 130 -1.04 2.87 -7.82
C SER A 130 -0.21 2.51 -6.59
N ASP A 131 1.11 2.59 -6.68
CA ASP A 131 2.02 2.24 -5.60
C ASP A 131 2.23 3.40 -4.62
N SER A 132 2.31 3.04 -3.35
CA SER A 132 2.76 3.90 -2.26
C SER A 132 3.95 3.24 -1.56
N ALA A 133 4.95 4.04 -1.18
CA ALA A 133 6.09 3.53 -0.44
C ALA A 133 5.80 3.53 1.06
N VAL A 134 6.22 2.47 1.75
CA VAL A 134 6.30 2.41 3.21
C VAL A 134 7.73 2.70 3.61
N VAL A 135 7.92 3.74 4.40
CA VAL A 135 9.23 4.24 4.77
C VAL A 135 9.39 4.41 6.27
N LEU A 136 10.59 4.19 6.77
CA LEU A 136 10.99 4.62 8.10
C LEU A 136 11.76 5.94 7.96
N SER A 137 11.17 7.02 8.46
CA SER A 137 11.70 8.37 8.28
C SER A 137 12.02 9.00 9.62
N ARG A 138 13.15 9.70 9.69
CA ARG A 138 13.46 10.52 10.87
C ARG A 138 12.78 11.87 10.72
N GLU A 139 12.13 12.36 11.77
CA GLU A 139 11.71 13.76 11.82
C GLU A 139 12.99 14.62 11.80
N ARG A 140 13.17 15.44 10.77
CA ARG A 140 14.20 16.47 10.83
C ARG A 140 13.65 17.56 11.74
N VAL A 141 14.22 17.66 12.94
CA VAL A 141 14.17 18.91 13.71
C VAL A 141 14.71 19.98 12.77
N ALA A 142 13.85 20.88 12.31
CA ALA A 142 14.29 22.08 11.60
C ALA A 142 15.16 22.85 12.60
N GLY A 143 16.48 22.83 12.36
CA GLY A 143 17.44 23.65 13.09
C GLY A 143 17.36 25.09 12.66
#